data_AF-A0A9Q2L9D9-F1
#
_entry.id   AF-A0A9Q2L9D9-F1
#
_cell.length_a   1.000
_cell.length_b   1.000
_cell.length_c   1.000
_cell.angle_alpha   90.00
_cell.angle_beta   90.00
_cell.angle_gamma   90.00
#
_symmetry.space_group_name_H-M   'P 1'
#
loop_
_entity.id
_entity.type
_entity.pdbx_description
1 polymer ?
#
loop_
_entity_poly.entity_id
_entity_poly.type
_entity_poly.pdbx_seq_one_letter_code
_entity_poly.pdbx_strand_id
1 'polypeptide(L)'
;MLSIEKSFMKRANKFFIFTVGITVAIIFIFYILGLMIDDFSDFSKASINDEHKFKLVGLFTYFFNNGFILPFIMLILAIIPIPFLYYLNMLSTVFSLGMLIGIHFAYNFTDGIRLFLGFLPHLLIEIYSSSLMLSILYVINKVIISKLMNLFRKKPIKMKPIYIILIDSIKSYILYYLPIVLLAAIMETYVSPLWYGFLLSLF
;
A
#
# COMPACT_ATOMS: atom_id res chain seq x y z
N MET A 1 -14.91 -26.65 -1.22
CA MET A 1 -14.21 -26.26 0.02
C MET A 1 -13.00 -25.41 -0.38
N LEU A 2 -13.11 -24.07 -0.39
CA LEU A 2 -11.98 -23.20 -0.73
C LEU A 2 -10.97 -23.25 0.43
N SER A 3 -9.77 -23.78 0.19
CA SER A 3 -8.62 -23.49 1.04
C SER A 3 -8.37 -21.98 0.91
N ILE A 4 -8.55 -21.29 2.04
CA ILE A 4 -8.43 -19.83 2.09
C ILE A 4 -7.03 -19.40 1.63
N GLU A 5 -6.01 -20.22 1.89
CA GLU A 5 -4.62 -20.04 1.47
C GLU A 5 -4.39 -20.00 -0.06
N LYS A 6 -4.90 -20.96 -0.86
CA LYS A 6 -4.70 -20.91 -2.34
C LYS A 6 -5.38 -19.71 -2.98
N SER A 7 -6.50 -19.27 -2.40
CA SER A 7 -7.23 -18.11 -2.90
C SER A 7 -6.67 -16.78 -2.40
N PHE A 8 -5.93 -16.77 -1.29
CA PHE A 8 -5.35 -15.60 -0.65
C PHE A 8 -4.32 -14.92 -1.55
N MET A 9 -3.32 -15.67 -2.02
CA MET A 9 -2.28 -15.13 -2.90
C MET A 9 -2.85 -14.62 -4.22
N LYS A 10 -3.81 -15.36 -4.82
CA LYS A 10 -4.46 -14.94 -6.07
C LYS A 10 -5.22 -13.62 -5.90
N ARG A 11 -5.89 -13.40 -4.75
CA ARG A 11 -6.55 -12.13 -4.45
C ARG A 11 -5.53 -11.01 -4.20
N ALA A 12 -4.47 -11.28 -3.45
CA ALA A 12 -3.40 -10.31 -3.21
C ALA A 12 -2.78 -9.85 -4.54
N ASN A 13 -2.47 -10.77 -5.45
CA ASN A 13 -1.92 -10.43 -6.77
C ASN A 13 -2.88 -9.57 -7.61
N LYS A 14 -4.20 -9.78 -7.49
CA LYS A 14 -5.19 -8.92 -8.16
C LYS A 14 -5.19 -7.50 -7.59
N PHE A 15 -5.17 -7.37 -6.26
CA PHE A 15 -5.04 -6.06 -5.62
C PHE A 15 -3.72 -5.38 -5.99
N PHE A 16 -2.63 -6.14 -6.07
CA PHE A 16 -1.32 -5.63 -6.45
C PHE A 16 -1.33 -5.06 -7.87
N ILE A 17 -1.74 -5.85 -8.87
CA ILE A 17 -1.80 -5.42 -10.27
C ILE A 17 -2.72 -4.20 -10.43
N PHE A 18 -3.89 -4.24 -9.79
CA PHE A 18 -4.83 -3.12 -9.84
C PHE A 18 -4.25 -1.84 -9.22
N THR A 19 -3.59 -1.97 -8.06
CA THR A 19 -3.00 -0.82 -7.37
C THR A 19 -1.82 -0.24 -8.14
N VAL A 20 -0.95 -1.08 -8.71
CA VAL A 20 0.15 -0.63 -9.59
C VAL A 20 -0.42 0.13 -10.79
N GLY A 21 -1.48 -0.39 -11.42
CA GLY A 21 -2.16 0.30 -12.53
C GLY A 21 -2.70 1.68 -12.13
N ILE A 22 -3.33 1.78 -10.95
CA ILE A 22 -3.78 3.06 -10.39
C ILE A 22 -2.60 4.00 -10.16
N THR A 23 -1.52 3.55 -9.52
CA THR A 23 -0.33 4.38 -9.26
C THR A 23 0.23 4.98 -10.55
N VAL A 24 0.37 4.16 -11.60
CA VAL A 24 0.85 4.62 -12.91
C VAL A 24 -0.11 5.64 -13.52
N ALA A 25 -1.43 5.40 -13.43
CA ALA A 25 -2.43 6.35 -13.93
C ALA A 25 -2.38 7.68 -13.18
N ILE A 26 -2.22 7.67 -11.86
CA ILE A 26 -2.08 8.87 -11.03
C ILE A 26 -0.82 9.65 -11.42
N ILE A 27 0.34 8.98 -11.54
CA ILE A 27 1.59 9.61 -11.98
C ILE A 27 1.38 10.30 -13.35
N PHE A 28 0.76 9.61 -14.30
CA PHE A 28 0.52 10.15 -15.63
C PHE A 28 -0.44 11.35 -15.61
N ILE A 29 -1.54 11.28 -14.86
CA ILE A 29 -2.48 12.39 -14.71
C ILE A 29 -1.77 13.62 -14.13
N PHE A 30 -1.00 13.45 -13.05
CA PHE A 30 -0.31 14.57 -12.42
C PHE A 30 0.87 15.11 -13.24
N TYR A 31 1.49 14.28 -14.06
CA TYR A 31 2.44 14.76 -15.07
C TYR A 31 1.76 15.70 -16.08
N ILE A 32 0.63 15.30 -16.66
CA ILE A 32 -0.11 16.15 -17.60
C ILE A 32 -0.60 17.45 -16.93
N LEU A 33 -1.17 17.35 -15.73
CA LEU A 33 -1.58 18.53 -14.97
C LEU A 33 -0.40 19.45 -14.65
N GLY A 34 0.75 18.86 -14.31
CA GLY A 34 1.98 19.60 -14.03
C GLY A 34 2.50 20.37 -15.25
N LEU A 35 2.35 19.83 -16.48
CA LEU A 35 2.72 20.54 -17.70
C LEU A 35 1.87 21.80 -17.96
N MET A 36 0.73 21.94 -17.29
CA MET A 36 -0.14 23.14 -17.37
C MET A 36 0.23 24.20 -16.31
N ILE A 37 1.23 23.93 -15.46
CA ILE A 37 1.71 24.87 -14.44
C ILE A 37 2.77 25.76 -15.08
N ASP A 38 2.48 27.06 -15.16
CA ASP A 38 3.38 28.06 -15.77
C ASP A 38 4.54 28.45 -14.85
N ASP A 39 4.38 28.30 -13.54
CA ASP A 39 5.40 28.64 -12.55
C ASP A 39 5.50 27.61 -11.43
N PHE A 40 6.70 27.07 -11.26
CA PHE A 40 7.08 26.15 -10.20
C PHE A 40 7.92 26.85 -9.11
N SER A 41 7.92 28.18 -9.03
CA SER A 41 8.67 28.96 -8.03
C SER A 41 8.33 28.56 -6.59
N ASP A 42 7.05 28.25 -6.32
CA ASP A 42 6.58 27.73 -5.03
C ASP A 42 6.77 26.21 -4.87
N PHE A 43 7.21 25.51 -5.92
CA PHE A 43 7.50 24.09 -5.85
C PHE A 43 8.82 23.89 -5.11
N SER A 44 8.69 23.63 -3.82
CA SER A 44 9.77 23.22 -2.92
C SER A 44 10.71 22.24 -3.63
N LYS A 45 12.01 22.60 -3.71
CA LYS A 45 13.07 21.61 -3.92
C LYS A 45 13.09 20.75 -2.67
N ALA A 46 12.29 19.68 -2.65
CA ALA A 46 12.28 18.73 -1.56
C ALA A 46 13.69 18.14 -1.42
N SER A 47 14.49 18.70 -0.51
CA SER A 47 15.76 18.13 -0.14
C SER A 47 15.46 16.88 0.67
N ILE A 48 15.85 15.71 0.16
CA ILE A 48 15.77 14.43 0.89
C ILE A 48 16.90 14.36 1.93
N ASN A 49 17.22 15.47 2.58
CA ASN A 49 18.24 15.55 3.63
C ASN A 49 17.56 15.54 4.99
N ASP A 50 16.90 14.43 5.31
CA ASP A 50 16.68 14.07 6.71
C ASP A 50 17.91 13.30 7.17
N GLU A 51 18.78 13.95 7.94
CA GLU A 51 19.99 13.42 8.59
C GLU A 51 19.71 12.27 9.61
N HIS A 52 18.54 11.64 9.55
CA HIS A 52 18.09 10.64 10.53
C HIS A 52 17.75 9.27 9.94
N LYS A 53 17.92 9.05 8.63
CA LYS A 53 17.35 7.88 7.93
C LYS A 53 18.09 6.54 8.08
N PHE A 54 19.32 6.49 8.59
CA PHE A 54 20.07 5.23 8.81
C PHE A 54 20.10 4.76 10.28
N LYS A 55 18.99 4.85 10.99
CA LYS A 55 18.94 4.48 12.42
C LYS A 55 17.95 3.34 12.64
N LEU A 56 18.30 2.41 13.54
CA LEU A 56 17.40 1.35 14.01
C LEU A 56 16.03 1.88 14.44
N VAL A 57 15.99 3.08 15.03
CA VAL A 57 14.76 3.79 15.39
C VAL A 57 13.85 3.96 14.18
N GLY A 58 14.37 4.38 13.03
CA GLY A 58 13.62 4.54 11.78
C GLY A 58 12.99 3.22 11.33
N LEU A 59 13.77 2.13 11.31
CA LEU A 59 13.26 0.79 10.96
C LEU A 59 12.08 0.39 11.84
N PHE A 60 12.20 0.56 13.16
CA PHE A 60 11.10 0.26 14.07
C PHE A 60 9.90 1.17 13.85
N THR A 61 10.10 2.47 13.64
CA THR A 61 9.00 3.41 13.34
C THR A 61 8.23 2.97 12.10
N TYR A 62 8.92 2.68 10.99
CA TYR A 62 8.28 2.21 9.76
C TYR A 62 7.60 0.86 9.95
N PHE A 63 8.27 -0.09 10.59
CA PHE A 63 7.70 -1.41 10.85
C PHE A 63 6.47 -1.35 11.75
N PHE A 64 6.47 -0.54 12.83
CA PHE A 64 5.31 -0.44 13.72
C PHE A 64 4.13 0.26 13.04
N ASN A 65 4.40 1.34 12.31
CA ASN A 65 3.36 2.08 11.62
C ASN A 65 2.68 1.23 10.54
N ASN A 66 3.46 0.67 9.62
CA ASN A 66 2.93 -0.12 8.51
C ASN A 66 2.54 -1.53 8.96
N GLY A 67 3.18 -2.07 9.99
CA GLY A 67 2.96 -3.43 10.46
C GLY A 67 1.84 -3.57 11.47
N PHE A 68 1.35 -2.48 12.08
CA PHE A 68 0.28 -2.56 13.09
C PHE A 68 -0.71 -1.40 13.03
N ILE A 69 -0.24 -0.15 13.01
CA ILE A 69 -1.13 1.03 13.09
C ILE A 69 -2.03 1.13 11.85
N LEU A 70 -1.45 1.18 10.65
CA LEU A 70 -2.22 1.25 9.40
C LEU A 70 -3.12 0.02 9.20
N PRO A 71 -2.65 -1.23 9.42
CA PRO A 71 -3.50 -2.42 9.38
C PRO A 71 -4.69 -2.36 10.31
N PHE A 72 -4.52 -1.82 11.52
CA PHE A 72 -5.59 -1.70 12.50
C PHE A 72 -6.67 -0.73 12.02
N ILE A 73 -6.28 0.42 11.45
CA ILE A 73 -7.21 1.37 10.82
C ILE A 73 -7.96 0.68 9.66
N MET A 74 -7.26 -0.05 8.80
CA MET A 74 -7.88 -0.78 7.69
C MET A 74 -8.84 -1.86 8.19
N LEU A 75 -8.54 -2.52 9.31
CA LEU A 75 -9.41 -3.50 9.93
C LEU A 75 -10.72 -2.87 10.45
N ILE A 76 -10.63 -1.71 11.10
CA ILE A 76 -11.82 -0.94 11.53
C ILE A 76 -12.71 -0.64 10.32
N LEU A 77 -12.13 -0.14 9.23
CA LEU A 77 -12.86 0.14 8.00
C LEU A 77 -13.44 -1.12 7.34
N ALA A 78 -12.79 -2.27 7.48
CA ALA A 78 -13.26 -3.54 6.92
C ALA A 78 -14.46 -4.12 7.68
N ILE A 79 -14.62 -3.75 8.95
CA ILE A 79 -15.77 -4.17 9.76
C ILE A 79 -17.05 -3.44 9.33
N ILE A 80 -16.93 -2.21 8.85
CA ILE A 80 -18.04 -1.46 8.27
C ILE A 80 -18.53 -2.23 7.04
N PRO A 81 -19.83 -2.57 6.92
CA PRO A 81 -20.38 -3.41 5.85
C PRO A 81 -20.49 -2.69 4.49
N ILE A 82 -19.52 -1.83 4.18
CA ILE A 82 -19.36 -1.16 2.89
C ILE A 82 -18.23 -1.87 2.14
N PRO A 83 -18.51 -2.43 0.95
CA PRO A 83 -17.50 -3.10 0.14
C PRO A 83 -16.29 -2.19 -0.11
N PHE A 84 -15.09 -2.73 0.10
CA PHE A 84 -13.82 -2.08 -0.21
C PHE A 84 -13.51 -0.76 0.53
N LEU A 85 -14.27 -0.37 1.55
CA LEU A 85 -13.99 0.86 2.31
C LEU A 85 -12.58 0.90 2.91
N TYR A 86 -12.08 -0.25 3.36
CA TYR A 86 -10.73 -0.45 3.87
C TYR A 86 -9.61 -0.20 2.85
N TYR A 87 -9.96 -0.07 1.56
CA TYR A 87 -9.00 0.21 0.49
C TYR A 87 -8.59 1.69 0.44
N LEU A 88 -9.37 2.59 1.04
CA LEU A 88 -9.09 4.03 1.07
C LEU A 88 -7.70 4.37 1.61
N ASN A 89 -7.22 3.64 2.62
CA ASN A 89 -5.89 3.86 3.20
C ASN A 89 -4.80 3.70 2.13
N MET A 90 -4.86 2.60 1.37
CA MET A 90 -3.91 2.34 0.30
C MET A 90 -4.02 3.35 -0.84
N LEU A 91 -5.26 3.75 -1.19
CA LEU A 91 -5.49 4.76 -2.22
C LEU A 91 -4.87 6.11 -1.84
N SER A 92 -4.97 6.51 -0.56
CA SER A 92 -4.34 7.73 -0.05
C SER A 92 -2.81 7.72 -0.23
N THR A 93 -2.16 6.60 0.10
CA THR A 93 -0.71 6.43 -0.05
C THR A 93 -0.28 6.54 -1.51
N VAL A 94 -0.90 5.77 -2.41
CA VAL A 94 -0.50 5.80 -3.83
C VAL A 94 -0.89 7.09 -4.53
N PHE A 95 -1.94 7.77 -4.06
CA PHE A 95 -2.31 9.09 -4.55
C PHE A 95 -1.23 10.12 -4.22
N SER A 96 -0.82 10.18 -2.95
CA SER A 96 0.17 11.15 -2.47
C SER A 96 1.51 10.95 -3.17
N LEU A 97 1.97 9.71 -3.28
CA LEU A 97 3.22 9.39 -3.95
C LEU A 97 3.14 9.58 -5.47
N GLY A 98 2.05 9.14 -6.10
CA GLY A 98 1.86 9.30 -7.54
C GLY A 98 1.78 10.76 -7.94
N MET A 99 1.11 11.60 -7.14
CA MET A 99 1.09 13.05 -7.29
C MET A 99 2.50 13.63 -7.21
N LEU A 100 3.27 13.30 -6.16
CA LEU A 100 4.63 13.80 -5.96
C LEU A 100 5.53 13.51 -7.18
N ILE A 101 5.51 12.26 -7.65
CA ILE A 101 6.33 11.81 -8.78
C ILE A 101 5.85 12.45 -10.09
N GLY A 102 4.54 12.47 -10.34
CA GLY A 102 3.95 13.06 -11.55
C GLY A 102 4.31 14.54 -11.71
N ILE A 103 4.18 15.32 -10.65
CA ILE A 103 4.54 16.75 -10.67
C ILE A 103 6.04 16.95 -10.87
N HIS A 104 6.90 16.13 -10.25
CA HIS A 104 8.35 16.21 -10.48
C HIS A 104 8.75 15.90 -11.92
N PHE A 105 8.08 14.95 -12.59
CA PHE A 105 8.31 14.71 -14.02
C PHE A 105 8.01 15.94 -14.88
N ALA A 106 7.02 16.76 -14.50
CA ALA A 106 6.68 17.98 -15.22
C ALA A 106 7.64 19.12 -14.93
N TYR A 107 8.05 19.28 -13.65
CA TYR A 107 9.00 20.31 -13.23
C TYR A 107 10.42 20.09 -13.79
N ASN A 108 10.97 18.89 -13.59
CA ASN A 108 12.26 18.49 -14.13
C ASN A 108 12.25 16.98 -14.37
N PHE A 109 12.20 16.60 -15.65
CA PHE A 109 12.10 15.21 -16.06
C PHE A 109 13.20 14.31 -15.47
N THR A 110 14.44 14.80 -15.41
CA THR A 110 15.58 14.05 -14.85
C THR A 110 15.42 13.83 -13.35
N ASP A 111 14.98 14.84 -12.60
CA ASP A 111 14.72 14.71 -11.16
C ASP A 111 13.50 13.81 -10.91
N GLY A 112 12.48 13.87 -11.76
CA GLY A 112 11.35 12.93 -11.77
C GLY A 112 11.79 11.48 -11.94
N ILE A 113 12.70 11.20 -12.89
CA ILE A 113 13.29 9.86 -13.07
C ILE A 113 14.03 9.42 -11.79
N ARG A 114 14.88 10.29 -11.25
CA ARG A 114 15.66 9.99 -10.03
C ARG A 114 14.75 9.65 -8.84
N LEU A 115 13.70 10.44 -8.62
CA LEU A 115 12.71 10.20 -7.56
C LEU A 115 11.94 8.89 -7.80
N PHE A 116 11.43 8.67 -9.01
CA PHE A 116 10.69 7.46 -9.35
C PHE A 116 11.54 6.21 -9.10
N LEU A 117 12.77 6.18 -9.64
CA LEU A 117 13.69 5.06 -9.46
C LEU A 117 14.16 4.91 -8.02
N GLY A 118 14.31 6.02 -7.28
CA GLY A 118 14.65 6.04 -5.86
C GLY A 118 13.60 5.37 -4.98
N PHE A 119 12.32 5.68 -5.21
CA PHE A 119 11.20 5.08 -4.47
C PHE A 119 10.83 3.68 -4.96
N LEU A 120 11.17 3.30 -6.19
CA LEU A 120 10.70 2.05 -6.81
C LEU A 120 10.94 0.79 -5.97
N PRO A 121 12.11 0.57 -5.32
CA PRO A 121 12.36 -0.63 -4.53
C PRO A 121 11.41 -0.76 -3.33
N HIS A 122 11.24 0.33 -2.58
CA HIS A 122 10.33 0.38 -1.43
C HIS A 122 8.87 0.31 -1.88
N LEU A 123 8.50 1.09 -2.89
CA LEU A 123 7.12 1.22 -3.38
C LEU A 123 6.51 -0.12 -3.77
N LEU A 124 7.24 -0.94 -4.53
CA LEU A 124 6.70 -2.23 -4.99
C LEU A 124 6.44 -3.19 -3.82
N ILE A 125 7.33 -3.20 -2.83
CA ILE A 125 7.20 -4.05 -1.65
C ILE A 125 6.08 -3.54 -0.74
N GLU A 126 5.95 -2.23 -0.57
CA GLU A 126 4.86 -1.60 0.17
C GLU A 126 3.51 -1.92 -0.48
N ILE A 127 3.35 -1.72 -1.81
CA ILE A 127 2.12 -2.05 -2.52
C ILE A 127 1.77 -3.53 -2.38
N TYR A 128 2.77 -4.41 -2.46
CA TYR A 128 2.55 -5.83 -2.31
C TYR A 128 2.13 -6.21 -0.88
N SER A 129 2.79 -5.65 0.15
CA SER A 129 2.41 -5.86 1.55
C SER A 129 0.98 -5.41 1.81
N SER A 130 0.61 -4.21 1.35
CA SER A 130 -0.75 -3.69 1.44
C SER A 130 -1.75 -4.57 0.70
N SER A 131 -1.39 -5.12 -0.45
CA SER A 131 -2.23 -6.06 -1.20
C SER A 131 -2.50 -7.38 -0.47
N LEU A 132 -1.52 -7.88 0.30
CA LEU A 132 -1.73 -9.01 1.21
C LEU A 132 -2.76 -8.64 2.28
N MET A 133 -2.64 -7.47 2.91
CA MET A 133 -3.60 -6.99 3.91
C MET A 133 -5.01 -6.85 3.32
N LEU A 134 -5.15 -6.23 2.14
CA LEU A 134 -6.43 -6.12 1.43
C LEU A 134 -7.06 -7.49 1.15
N SER A 135 -6.26 -8.51 0.83
CA SER A 135 -6.73 -9.88 0.62
C SER A 135 -7.31 -10.53 1.89
N ILE A 136 -6.72 -10.23 3.07
CA ILE A 136 -7.24 -10.64 4.38
C ILE A 136 -8.57 -9.94 4.66
N LEU A 137 -8.54 -8.60 4.58
CA LEU A 137 -9.69 -7.76 4.90
C LEU A 137 -10.89 -7.99 3.99
N TYR A 138 -10.65 -8.33 2.72
CA TYR A 138 -11.69 -8.74 1.79
C TYR A 138 -12.51 -9.91 2.31
N VAL A 139 -11.87 -10.93 2.89
CA VAL A 139 -12.59 -12.11 3.39
C VAL A 139 -13.40 -11.74 4.64
N ILE A 140 -12.82 -10.94 5.54
CA ILE A 140 -13.49 -10.46 6.76
C ILE A 140 -14.72 -9.63 6.38
N ASN A 141 -14.55 -8.60 5.56
CA ASN A 141 -15.63 -7.71 5.12
C ASN A 141 -16.73 -8.48 4.38
N LYS A 142 -16.37 -9.39 3.47
CA LYS A 142 -17.33 -10.22 2.74
C LYS A 142 -18.19 -11.08 3.67
N VAL A 143 -17.59 -11.62 4.73
CA VAL A 143 -18.31 -12.44 5.72
C VAL A 143 -19.27 -11.58 6.53
N ILE A 144 -18.85 -10.39 6.95
CA ILE A 144 -19.69 -9.44 7.68
C ILE A 144 -20.90 -9.05 6.84
N ILE A 145 -20.68 -8.63 5.59
CA ILE A 145 -21.75 -8.28 4.64
C ILE A 145 -22.69 -9.47 4.44
N SER A 146 -22.15 -10.67 4.21
CA SER A 146 -22.97 -11.86 3.95
C SER A 146 -23.79 -12.28 5.18
N LYS A 147 -23.24 -12.13 6.39
CA LYS A 147 -23.98 -12.36 7.63
C LYS A 147 -25.09 -11.34 7.82
N LEU A 148 -24.81 -10.06 7.59
CA LEU A 148 -25.80 -8.99 7.66
C LEU A 148 -26.95 -9.26 6.67
N MET A 149 -26.62 -9.57 5.41
CA MET A 149 -27.62 -9.92 4.40
C MET A 149 -28.44 -11.17 4.76
N ASN A 150 -27.83 -12.17 5.41
CA ASN A 150 -28.52 -13.37 5.84
C ASN A 150 -29.61 -13.11 6.89
N LEU A 151 -29.49 -12.04 7.70
CA LEU A 151 -30.54 -11.65 8.65
C LEU A 151 -31.85 -11.25 7.95
N PHE A 152 -31.75 -10.76 6.71
CA PHE A 152 -32.90 -10.31 5.92
C PHE A 152 -33.40 -11.37 4.93
N ARG A 153 -32.77 -12.56 4.85
CA ARG A 153 -33.15 -13.61 3.90
C ARG A 153 -34.21 -14.55 4.48
N LYS A 154 -35.25 -14.84 3.70
CA LYS A 154 -36.26 -15.87 4.01
C LYS A 154 -35.66 -17.28 4.18
N LYS A 155 -34.59 -17.59 3.45
CA LYS A 155 -33.83 -18.86 3.53
C LYS A 155 -32.34 -18.53 3.72
N PRO A 156 -31.81 -18.57 4.95
CA PRO A 156 -30.42 -18.20 5.21
C PRO A 156 -29.44 -19.22 4.63
N ILE A 157 -28.32 -18.73 4.09
CA ILE A 157 -27.28 -19.58 3.52
C ILE A 157 -26.34 -20.04 4.64
N LYS A 158 -26.04 -21.34 4.70
CA LYS A 158 -25.06 -21.89 5.66
C LYS A 158 -23.67 -21.32 5.38
N MET A 159 -23.09 -20.64 6.36
CA MET A 159 -21.79 -19.99 6.26
C MET A 159 -20.75 -20.65 7.16
N LYS A 160 -19.47 -20.50 6.83
CA LYS A 160 -18.39 -20.85 7.76
C LYS A 160 -18.50 -19.98 9.03
N PRO A 161 -18.24 -20.55 10.21
CA PRO A 161 -18.10 -19.76 11.43
C PRO A 161 -17.04 -18.66 11.29
N ILE A 162 -17.32 -17.48 11.84
CA ILE A 162 -16.43 -16.32 11.71
C ILE A 162 -15.08 -16.53 12.40
N TYR A 163 -15.03 -17.29 13.49
CA TYR A 163 -13.78 -17.60 14.19
C TYR A 163 -12.78 -18.35 13.30
N ILE A 164 -13.25 -19.22 12.40
CA ILE A 164 -12.38 -19.93 11.44
C ILE A 164 -11.73 -18.91 10.49
N ILE A 165 -12.52 -17.96 9.99
CA ILE A 165 -12.02 -16.90 9.11
C ILE A 165 -11.02 -16.00 9.84
N LEU A 166 -11.27 -15.68 11.11
CA LEU A 166 -10.36 -14.88 11.93
C LEU A 166 -9.03 -15.60 12.18
N ILE A 167 -9.06 -16.90 12.52
CA ILE A 167 -7.85 -17.71 12.70
C ILE A 167 -7.04 -17.76 11.40
N ASP A 168 -7.68 -18.02 10.25
CA ASP A 168 -7.00 -18.04 8.96
C ASP A 168 -6.43 -16.66 8.57
N SER A 169 -7.12 -15.59 8.96
CA SER A 169 -6.67 -14.20 8.76
C SER A 169 -5.43 -13.90 9.60
N ILE A 170 -5.42 -14.28 10.88
CA ILE A 170 -4.27 -14.11 11.79
C ILE A 170 -3.06 -14.90 11.28
N LYS A 171 -3.26 -16.16 10.85
CA LYS A 171 -2.19 -16.96 10.23
C LYS A 171 -1.62 -16.26 9.00
N SER A 172 -2.49 -15.77 8.12
CA SER A 172 -2.06 -15.07 6.90
C SER A 172 -1.30 -13.78 7.22
N TYR A 173 -1.72 -13.07 8.25
CA TYR A 173 -1.09 -11.85 8.73
C TYR A 173 0.33 -12.11 9.26
N ILE A 174 0.47 -13.11 10.14
CA ILE A 174 1.77 -13.42 10.78
C ILE A 174 2.74 -14.05 9.77
N LEU A 175 2.27 -14.98 8.93
CA LEU A 175 3.13 -15.75 8.04
C LEU A 175 3.51 -15.03 6.75
N TYR A 176 2.66 -14.12 6.25
CA TYR A 176 2.88 -13.46 4.96
C TYR A 176 2.94 -11.94 5.07
N TYR A 177 2.01 -11.30 5.77
CA TYR A 177 1.98 -9.83 5.81
C TYR A 177 3.16 -9.24 6.60
N LEU A 178 3.33 -9.63 7.86
CA LEU A 178 4.39 -9.07 8.73
C LEU A 178 5.81 -9.25 8.18
N PRO A 179 6.20 -10.42 7.62
CA PRO A 179 7.53 -10.57 7.02
C PRO A 179 7.77 -9.62 5.85
N ILE A 180 6.78 -9.41 4.98
CA ILE A 180 6.91 -8.50 3.84
C ILE A 180 6.95 -7.04 4.30
N VAL A 181 6.19 -6.67 5.33
CA VAL A 181 6.28 -5.32 5.93
C VAL A 181 7.64 -5.07 6.56
N LEU A 182 8.23 -6.07 7.23
CA LEU A 182 9.59 -5.96 7.74
C LEU A 182 10.60 -5.72 6.60
N LEU A 183 10.45 -6.44 5.49
CA LEU A 183 11.25 -6.19 4.29
C LEU A 183 11.04 -4.78 3.74
N ALA A 184 9.80 -4.27 3.71
CA ALA A 184 9.51 -2.90 3.30
C ALA A 184 10.22 -1.88 4.21
N ALA A 185 10.16 -2.07 5.52
CA ALA A 185 10.82 -1.18 6.49
C ALA A 185 12.36 -1.18 6.34
N ILE A 186 12.97 -2.35 6.07
CA ILE A 186 14.40 -2.45 5.76
C ILE A 186 14.72 -1.69 4.47
N MET A 187 13.88 -1.85 3.44
CA MET A 187 14.06 -1.18 2.15
C MET A 187 13.96 0.33 2.27
N GLU A 188 12.99 0.83 3.04
CA GLU A 188 12.82 2.27 3.29
C GLU A 188 13.99 2.85 4.08
N THR A 189 14.45 2.15 5.13
CA THR A 189 15.46 2.68 6.06
C THR A 189 16.87 2.60 5.49
N TYR A 190 17.21 1.52 4.79
CA TYR A 190 18.60 1.27 4.39
C TYR A 190 18.81 1.28 2.88
N VAL A 191 17.91 0.68 2.11
CA VAL A 191 18.16 0.45 0.68
C VAL A 191 17.81 1.67 -0.16
N SER A 192 16.64 2.27 0.06
CA SER A 192 16.15 3.40 -0.74
C SER A 192 17.05 4.63 -0.62
N PRO A 193 17.58 5.01 0.56
CA PRO A 193 18.51 6.13 0.66
C PRO A 193 19.85 5.87 -0.04
N LEU A 194 20.42 4.66 0.07
CA LEU A 194 21.64 4.28 -0.64
C LEU A 194 21.44 4.27 -2.15
N TRP A 195 20.30 3.70 -2.59
CA TRP A 195 19.94 3.64 -3.99
C TRP A 195 19.70 5.03 -4.60
N TYR A 196 19.01 5.90 -3.88
CA TYR A 196 18.83 7.29 -4.28
C TYR A 196 20.16 8.05 -4.36
N GLY A 197 21.05 7.87 -3.39
CA GLY A 197 22.40 8.45 -3.42
C GLY A 197 23.23 7.96 -4.61
N PHE A 198 23.11 6.68 -4.98
CA PHE A 198 23.72 6.14 -6.19
C PHE A 198 23.12 6.73 -7.48
N LEU A 199 21.81 6.93 -7.53
CA LEU A 199 21.17 7.59 -8.68
C LEU A 199 21.63 9.05 -8.84
N LEU A 200 21.88 9.76 -7.73
CA LEU A 200 22.42 11.12 -7.77
C LEU A 200 23.85 11.20 -8.30
N SER A 201 24.64 10.12 -8.25
CA SER A 201 26.02 10.12 -8.76
C SER A 201 26.13 9.72 -10.25
N LEU A 202 25.06 9.18 -10.84
CA LEU A 202 25.02 8.71 -12.23
C LEU A 202 24.61 9.79 -13.25
N PHE A 203 23.92 10.83 -12.81
CA PHE A 203 23.35 11.90 -13.64
C PHE A 203 23.83 13.25 -13.11
#